data_AF-A0A3M0XJU4-F1
#
_entry.id   AF-A0A3M0XJU4-F1
#
_cell.length_a   1.000
_cell.length_b   1.000
_cell.length_c   1.000
_cell.angle_alpha   90.00
_cell.angle_beta   90.00
_cell.angle_gamma   90.00
#
_symmetry.space_group_name_H-M   'P 1'
#
loop_
_entity.id
_entity.type
_entity.pdbx_description
1 polymer ?
#
loop_
_entity_poly.entity_id
_entity_poly.type
_entity_poly.pdbx_seq_one_letter_code
_entity_poly.pdbx_strand_id
1 'polypeptide(L)'
;MIRYFCRYCNSELKHTFVDLSSSPLANSYLKEEQLNQYEPFYPLHVFICDSCFLVQLPELEKAEHIFSDYAYFSSFSESWLNHAKQYVDMVIKRFGINEKHFIIEIASNDGYLLQYFQEKHIPVLGIEPASNVAEAAIKKGIPTLIKFFNTDTAN
;
A
#
# COMPACT_ATOMS: atom_id res chain seq x y z
N MET A 1 15.33 -15.23 23.34
CA MET A 1 15.51 -14.10 22.42
C MET A 1 14.61 -14.31 21.22
N ILE A 2 13.89 -13.27 20.82
CA ILE A 2 13.06 -13.30 19.61
C ILE A 2 14.02 -13.38 18.41
N ARG A 3 13.69 -14.23 17.44
CA ARG A 3 14.43 -14.37 16.17
C ARG A 3 13.53 -13.88 15.05
N TYR A 4 14.08 -13.09 14.14
CA TYR A 4 13.38 -12.63 12.95
C TYR A 4 13.91 -13.34 11.72
N PHE A 5 13.04 -13.52 10.72
CA PHE A 5 13.36 -14.20 9.47
C PHE A 5 13.07 -13.28 8.29
N CYS A 6 13.89 -13.38 7.24
CA CYS A 6 13.74 -12.59 6.04
C CYS A 6 12.44 -12.96 5.31
N ARG A 7 11.60 -11.96 5.02
CA ARG A 7 10.30 -12.15 4.34
C ARG A 7 10.42 -12.71 2.92
N TYR A 8 11.59 -12.61 2.30
CA TYR A 8 11.82 -13.10 0.94
C TYR A 8 12.40 -14.52 0.90
N CYS A 9 13.51 -14.77 1.61
CA CYS A 9 14.25 -16.03 1.51
C CYS A 9 14.24 -16.87 2.80
N ASN A 10 13.53 -16.42 3.83
CA ASN A 10 13.38 -17.09 5.12
C ASN A 10 14.69 -17.34 5.91
N SER A 11 15.80 -16.71 5.53
CA SER A 11 17.04 -16.75 6.30
C SER A 11 16.93 -15.92 7.58
N GLU A 12 17.56 -16.36 8.67
CA GLU A 12 17.55 -15.64 9.95
C GLU A 12 18.21 -14.25 9.81
N LEU A 13 17.55 -13.21 10.33
CA LEU A 13 18.05 -11.84 10.32
C LEU A 13 18.98 -11.62 11.52
N LYS A 14 20.26 -11.37 11.24
CA LYS A 14 21.32 -11.23 12.26
C LYS A 14 21.97 -9.86 12.26
N HIS A 15 21.97 -9.17 11.13
CA HIS A 15 22.71 -7.93 10.94
C HIS A 15 21.78 -6.73 11.04
N THR A 16 22.11 -5.82 11.94
CA THR A 16 21.45 -4.51 12.01
C THR A 16 21.87 -3.69 10.81
N PHE A 17 20.90 -3.13 10.09
CA PHE A 17 21.14 -2.12 9.07
C PHE A 17 21.13 -0.73 9.71
N VAL A 18 20.05 -0.40 10.43
CA VAL A 18 19.93 0.80 11.26
C VAL A 18 18.97 0.54 12.41
N ASP A 19 19.27 1.09 13.59
CA ASP A 19 18.37 1.08 14.74
C ASP A 19 18.00 2.53 15.08
N LEU A 20 16.71 2.85 14.96
CA LEU A 20 16.15 4.17 15.21
C LEU A 20 15.36 4.22 16.53
N SER A 21 15.57 3.26 17.44
CA SER A 21 14.84 3.11 18.70
C SER A 21 13.36 2.83 18.44
N SER A 22 12.45 3.45 19.19
CA SER A 22 11.00 3.26 19.08
C SER A 22 10.30 4.48 18.48
N SER A 23 9.28 4.26 17.64
CA SER A 23 8.43 5.28 17.02
C SER A 23 6.96 4.88 17.10
N PRO A 24 6.01 5.82 17.18
CA PRO A 24 4.61 5.52 16.90
C PRO A 24 4.42 5.23 15.40
N LEU A 25 3.23 4.76 15.03
CA LEU A 25 2.86 4.61 13.62
C LEU A 25 2.72 5.99 12.97
N ALA A 26 3.43 6.19 11.85
CA ALA A 26 3.59 7.51 11.22
C ALA A 26 2.26 8.20 10.82
N ASN A 27 1.22 7.42 10.51
CA ASN A 27 -0.08 7.94 10.04
C ASN A 27 -1.21 7.78 11.06
N SER A 28 -0.90 7.43 12.32
CA SER A 28 -1.89 7.30 13.40
C SER A 28 -2.08 8.63 14.14
N TYR A 29 -2.66 9.61 13.47
CA TYR A 29 -2.92 10.93 14.05
C TYR A 29 -3.90 10.84 15.23
N LEU A 30 -3.54 11.43 16.36
CA LEU A 30 -4.37 11.49 17.56
C LEU A 30 -5.43 12.60 17.44
N LYS A 31 -6.65 12.31 17.86
CA LYS A 31 -7.71 13.30 18.10
C LYS A 31 -7.53 13.95 19.48
N GLU A 32 -8.15 15.10 19.69
CA GLU A 32 -8.06 15.85 20.97
C GLU A 32 -8.48 14.99 22.17
N GLU A 33 -9.51 14.16 22.01
CA GLU A 33 -10.00 13.27 23.08
C GLU A 33 -9.03 12.11 23.40
N GLN A 34 -8.04 11.87 22.55
CA GLN A 34 -7.06 10.79 22.66
C GLN A 34 -5.74 11.26 23.31
N LEU A 35 -5.55 12.56 23.54
CA LEU A 35 -4.28 13.11 24.04
C LEU A 35 -3.90 12.61 25.45
N ASN A 36 -4.87 12.17 26.24
CA ASN A 36 -4.64 11.59 27.57
C ASN A 36 -4.65 10.05 27.55
N GLN A 37 -4.70 9.42 26.38
CA GLN A 37 -4.69 7.97 26.21
C GLN A 37 -3.27 7.46 25.94
N TYR A 38 -3.08 6.14 26.07
CA TYR A 38 -1.81 5.50 25.73
C TYR A 38 -1.59 5.51 24.21
N GLU A 39 -0.41 5.95 23.78
CA GLU A 39 0.05 5.86 22.39
C GLU A 39 1.03 4.69 22.24
N PRO A 40 0.76 3.72 21.34
CA PRO A 40 1.65 2.58 21.13
C PRO A 40 2.91 2.97 20.37
N PHE A 41 4.06 2.51 20.85
CA PHE A 41 5.36 2.69 20.21
C PHE A 41 5.94 1.33 19.82
N TYR A 42 6.54 1.28 18.63
CA TYR A 42 7.09 0.06 18.04
C TYR A 42 8.60 0.23 17.79
N PRO A 43 9.41 -0.80 18.04
CA PRO A 43 10.82 -0.81 17.63
C PRO A 43 10.98 -0.56 16.13
N LEU A 44 11.64 0.54 15.77
CA LEU A 44 12.06 0.87 14.41
C LEU A 44 13.50 0.39 14.18
N HIS A 45 13.65 -0.94 14.28
CA HIS A 45 14.94 -1.63 14.11
C HIS A 45 14.96 -2.36 12.76
N VAL A 46 15.74 -1.83 11.82
CA VAL A 46 15.85 -2.35 10.46
C VAL A 46 17.01 -3.33 10.37
N PHE A 47 16.75 -4.47 9.74
CA PHE A 47 17.74 -5.52 9.50
C PHE A 47 18.08 -5.62 8.01
N ILE A 48 19.27 -6.13 7.72
CA ILE A 48 19.66 -6.57 6.38
C ILE A 48 19.88 -8.08 6.37
N CYS A 49 19.29 -8.76 5.40
CA CYS A 49 19.52 -10.19 5.18
C CYS A 49 20.89 -10.39 4.51
N ASP A 50 21.77 -11.20 5.09
CA ASP A 50 23.08 -11.54 4.50
C ASP A 50 23.01 -12.53 3.33
N SER A 51 21.85 -13.17 3.14
CA SER A 51 21.64 -14.17 2.09
C SER A 51 21.07 -13.57 0.81
N CYS A 52 20.14 -12.62 0.91
CA CYS A 52 19.48 -12.00 -0.26
C CYS A 52 19.52 -10.47 -0.28
N PHE A 53 20.19 -9.83 0.68
CA PHE A 53 20.35 -8.37 0.79
C PHE A 53 19.05 -7.56 0.93
N LEU A 54 17.92 -8.20 1.23
CA LEU A 54 16.68 -7.48 1.54
C LEU A 54 16.83 -6.74 2.88
N VAL A 55 16.73 -5.41 2.81
CA VAL A 55 16.61 -4.51 3.96
C VAL A 55 15.13 -4.46 4.38
N GLN A 56 14.83 -4.73 5.64
CA GLN A 56 13.45 -4.85 6.11
C GLN A 56 13.30 -4.59 7.60
N LEU A 57 12.09 -4.15 7.98
CA LEU A 57 11.59 -4.23 9.35
C LEU A 57 11.01 -5.63 9.63
N PRO A 58 11.09 -6.12 10.88
CA PRO A 58 10.25 -7.22 11.33
C PRO A 58 8.77 -6.85 11.25
N GLU A 59 7.91 -7.87 11.16
CA GLU A 59 6.47 -7.67 11.28
C GLU A 59 6.10 -7.56 12.76
N LEU A 60 5.89 -6.32 13.22
CA LEU A 60 5.58 -6.01 14.62
C LEU A 60 4.12 -5.63 14.84
N GLU A 61 3.40 -5.30 13.77
CA GLU A 61 1.98 -4.94 13.79
C GLU A 61 1.30 -5.49 12.53
N LYS A 62 0.02 -5.83 12.65
CA LYS A 62 -0.76 -6.41 11.56
C LYS A 62 -1.19 -5.34 10.55
N ALA A 63 -1.19 -5.70 9.27
CA ALA A 63 -1.59 -4.80 8.19
C ALA A 63 -3.01 -4.23 8.40
N GLU A 64 -3.93 -5.04 8.94
CA GLU A 64 -5.31 -4.64 9.24
C GLU A 64 -5.38 -3.46 10.22
N HIS A 65 -4.46 -3.38 11.18
CA HIS A 65 -4.42 -2.28 12.15
C HIS A 65 -3.74 -1.03 11.60
N ILE A 66 -2.94 -1.15 10.53
CA ILE A 66 -2.25 -0.01 9.89
C ILE A 66 -3.11 0.61 8.78
N PHE A 67 -3.89 -0.20 8.05
CA PHE A 67 -4.54 0.21 6.81
C PHE A 67 -6.08 0.22 6.85
N SER A 68 -6.71 0.18 8.03
CA SER A 68 -8.17 0.18 8.16
C SER A 68 -8.79 1.59 8.03
N ASP A 69 -8.14 2.62 8.57
CA ASP A 69 -8.52 4.03 8.38
C ASP A 69 -7.31 4.81 7.88
N TYR A 70 -7.25 5.00 6.56
CA TYR A 70 -6.05 5.54 5.90
C TYR A 70 -6.24 7.02 5.56
N ALA A 71 -5.40 7.89 6.12
CA ALA A 71 -5.52 9.34 5.97
C ALA A 71 -5.02 9.87 4.60
N TYR A 72 -4.34 9.05 3.81
CA TYR A 72 -3.65 9.48 2.59
C TYR A 72 -4.42 9.12 1.32
N PHE A 73 -4.84 10.16 0.58
CA PHE A 73 -5.45 10.04 -0.74
C PHE A 73 -4.43 10.48 -1.79
N SER A 74 -4.12 9.59 -2.71
CA SER A 74 -3.06 9.80 -3.71
C SER A 74 -3.41 10.91 -4.71
N SER A 75 -4.71 11.14 -4.95
CA SER A 75 -5.16 12.19 -5.87
C SER A 75 -4.99 13.62 -5.35
N PHE A 76 -4.57 13.84 -4.09
CA PHE A 76 -4.27 15.19 -3.58
C PHE A 76 -3.06 15.84 -4.26
N SER A 77 -2.15 15.07 -4.86
CA SER A 77 -0.97 15.59 -5.52
C SER A 77 -1.15 15.68 -7.03
N GLU A 78 -1.22 16.90 -7.57
CA GLU A 78 -1.29 17.13 -9.03
C GLU A 78 -0.08 16.55 -9.77
N SER A 79 1.12 16.67 -9.19
CA SER A 79 2.34 16.09 -9.78
C SER A 79 2.27 14.57 -9.83
N TRP A 80 1.68 13.93 -8.81
CA TRP A 80 1.45 12.49 -8.79
C TRP A 80 0.41 12.04 -9.81
N LEU A 81 -0.69 12.77 -9.95
CA LEU A 81 -1.69 12.52 -10.99
C LEU A 81 -1.09 12.63 -12.40
N ASN A 82 -0.28 13.66 -12.65
CA ASN A 82 0.43 13.81 -13.91
C ASN A 82 1.39 12.64 -14.18
N HIS A 83 2.12 12.20 -13.15
CA HIS A 83 2.99 11.02 -13.24
C HIS A 83 2.18 9.75 -13.57
N ALA A 84 1.08 9.51 -12.86
CA ALA A 84 0.20 8.36 -13.06
C ALA A 84 -0.34 8.31 -14.50
N LYS A 85 -0.82 9.46 -15.01
CA LYS A 85 -1.30 9.56 -16.39
C LYS A 85 -0.20 9.25 -17.41
N GLN A 86 1.00 9.82 -17.22
CA GLN A 86 2.15 9.54 -18.09
C GLN A 86 2.56 8.06 -18.05
N TYR A 87 2.53 7.45 -16.86
CA TYR A 87 2.78 6.03 -16.69
C TYR A 87 1.75 5.18 -17.45
N VAL A 88 0.46 5.48 -17.34
CA VAL A 88 -0.61 4.78 -18.08
C VAL A 88 -0.41 4.88 -19.59
N ASP A 89 -0.17 6.09 -20.10
CA ASP A 89 0.10 6.32 -21.52
C ASP A 89 1.33 5.51 -22.00
N MET A 90 2.38 5.45 -21.18
CA MET A 90 3.59 4.68 -21.47
C MET A 90 3.34 3.16 -21.49
N VAL A 91 2.69 2.60 -20.47
CA VAL A 91 2.49 1.13 -20.38
C VAL A 91 1.51 0.62 -21.42
N ILE A 92 0.48 1.40 -21.75
CA ILE A 92 -0.44 1.08 -22.83
C ILE A 92 0.31 0.93 -24.16
N LYS A 93 1.16 1.92 -24.48
CA LYS A 93 1.98 1.87 -25.69
C LYS A 93 2.98 0.72 -25.67
N ARG A 94 3.66 0.51 -24.53
CA ARG A 94 4.73 -0.49 -24.39
C ARG A 94 4.21 -1.92 -24.54
N PHE A 95 3.05 -2.22 -23.99
CA PHE A 95 2.51 -3.58 -23.94
C PHE A 95 1.32 -3.80 -24.88
N GLY A 96 0.88 -2.78 -25.63
CA GLY A 96 -0.27 -2.89 -26.53
C GLY A 96 -1.59 -3.09 -25.79
N ILE A 97 -1.69 -2.59 -24.56
CA ILE A 97 -2.90 -2.72 -23.73
C ILE A 97 -4.04 -1.99 -24.44
N ASN A 98 -5.21 -2.63 -24.44
CA ASN A 98 -6.42 -2.13 -25.07
C ASN A 98 -7.64 -2.70 -24.35
N GLU A 99 -8.83 -2.40 -24.83
CA GLU A 99 -10.13 -2.75 -24.23
C GLU A 99 -10.35 -4.26 -24.00
N LYS A 100 -9.55 -5.13 -24.65
CA LYS A 100 -9.59 -6.59 -24.42
C LYS A 100 -8.82 -7.05 -23.18
N HIS A 101 -8.08 -6.15 -22.54
CA HIS A 101 -7.31 -6.42 -21.33
C HIS A 101 -8.11 -6.01 -20.10
N PHE A 102 -7.81 -6.65 -18.96
CA PHE A 102 -8.39 -6.31 -17.67
C PHE A 102 -7.27 -5.93 -16.71
N ILE A 103 -7.31 -4.71 -16.18
CA ILE A 103 -6.26 -4.18 -15.29
C ILE A 103 -6.73 -4.27 -13.85
N ILE A 104 -5.94 -4.94 -13.02
CA ILE A 104 -6.18 -5.01 -11.58
C ILE A 104 -5.05 -4.26 -10.87
N GLU A 105 -5.41 -3.37 -9.96
CA GLU A 105 -4.45 -2.67 -9.10
C GLU A 105 -4.65 -3.08 -7.63
N ILE A 106 -3.58 -3.57 -7.00
CA ILE A 106 -3.54 -3.89 -5.57
C ILE A 106 -3.14 -2.63 -4.80
N ALA A 107 -3.85 -2.34 -3.71
CA ALA A 107 -3.75 -1.08 -2.97
C ALA A 107 -4.03 0.13 -3.87
N SER A 108 -5.14 0.08 -4.61
CA SER A 108 -5.51 1.06 -5.63
C SER A 108 -5.88 2.45 -5.09
N ASN A 109 -5.96 2.60 -3.77
CA ASN A 109 -6.28 3.84 -3.09
C ASN A 109 -7.58 4.46 -3.65
N ASP A 110 -7.60 5.78 -3.85
CA ASP A 110 -8.76 6.56 -4.30
C ASP A 110 -8.97 6.51 -5.83
N GLY A 111 -8.40 5.49 -6.48
CA GLY A 111 -8.48 5.21 -7.91
C GLY A 111 -7.64 6.14 -8.78
N TYR A 112 -6.66 6.83 -8.19
CA TYR A 112 -5.85 7.83 -8.89
C TYR A 112 -5.21 7.34 -10.19
N LEU A 113 -4.81 6.06 -10.26
CA LEU A 113 -4.20 5.45 -11.44
C LEU A 113 -5.25 4.87 -12.39
N LEU A 114 -6.18 4.06 -11.87
CA LEU A 114 -7.18 3.34 -12.66
C LEU A 114 -8.10 4.25 -13.49
N GLN A 115 -8.36 5.47 -13.03
CA GLN A 115 -9.17 6.44 -13.79
C GLN A 115 -8.62 6.66 -15.21
N TYR A 116 -7.31 6.69 -15.40
CA TYR A 116 -6.69 6.94 -16.71
C TYR A 116 -6.74 5.74 -17.66
N PHE A 117 -6.88 4.53 -17.13
CA PHE A 117 -7.20 3.34 -17.94
C PHE A 117 -8.69 3.36 -18.32
N GLN A 118 -9.56 3.71 -17.38
CA GLN A 118 -11.01 3.79 -17.61
C GLN A 118 -11.40 4.86 -18.65
N GLU A 119 -10.75 6.02 -18.64
CA GLU A 119 -10.87 7.08 -19.67
C GLU A 119 -10.60 6.55 -21.09
N LYS A 120 -9.81 5.49 -21.21
CA LYS A 120 -9.46 4.83 -22.48
C LYS A 120 -10.29 3.57 -22.74
N HIS A 121 -11.39 3.41 -22.01
CA HIS A 121 -12.31 2.28 -22.09
C HIS A 121 -11.67 0.91 -21.78
N ILE A 122 -10.55 0.89 -21.05
CA ILE A 122 -9.91 -0.35 -20.61
C ILE A 122 -10.61 -0.80 -19.32
N PRO A 123 -11.14 -2.03 -19.26
CA PRO A 123 -11.70 -2.62 -18.04
C PRO A 123 -10.72 -2.62 -16.86
N VAL A 124 -11.18 -2.18 -15.69
CA VAL A 124 -10.35 -2.07 -14.47
C VAL A 124 -11.03 -2.60 -13.21
N LEU A 125 -10.23 -2.98 -12.22
CA LEU A 125 -10.65 -3.30 -10.86
C LEU A 125 -9.58 -2.90 -9.83
N GLY A 126 -9.98 -2.08 -8.85
CA GLY A 126 -9.16 -1.78 -7.69
C GLY A 126 -9.35 -2.80 -6.56
N ILE A 127 -8.31 -2.98 -5.74
CA ILE A 127 -8.37 -3.73 -4.48
C ILE A 127 -7.77 -2.83 -3.40
N GLU A 128 -8.58 -2.34 -2.47
CA GLU A 128 -8.17 -1.36 -1.47
C GLU A 128 -8.78 -1.69 -0.11
N PRO A 129 -8.01 -2.09 0.91
CA PRO A 129 -8.56 -2.44 2.22
C PRO A 129 -9.14 -1.23 2.99
N ALA A 130 -8.66 -0.01 2.77
CA ALA A 130 -9.12 1.17 3.49
C ALA A 130 -10.47 1.66 2.92
N SER A 131 -11.56 1.39 3.64
CA SER A 131 -12.92 1.67 3.14
C SER A 131 -13.16 3.14 2.82
N ASN A 132 -12.66 4.05 3.67
CA ASN A 132 -12.77 5.49 3.49
C ASN A 132 -12.15 5.98 2.16
N VAL A 133 -11.03 5.38 1.76
CA VAL A 133 -10.33 5.67 0.51
C VAL A 133 -11.00 4.97 -0.67
N ALA A 134 -11.31 3.68 -0.54
CA ALA A 134 -11.96 2.89 -1.58
C ALA A 134 -13.31 3.49 -2.01
N GLU A 135 -14.09 4.01 -1.05
CA GLU A 135 -15.35 4.69 -1.33
C GLU A 135 -15.17 5.93 -2.24
N ALA A 136 -14.04 6.64 -2.14
CA ALA A 136 -13.75 7.76 -3.03
C ALA A 136 -13.51 7.30 -4.47
N ALA A 137 -12.85 6.16 -4.67
CA ALA A 137 -12.69 5.55 -5.99
C ALA A 137 -14.06 5.13 -6.58
N ILE A 138 -14.89 4.46 -5.77
CA ILE A 138 -16.22 4.00 -6.16
C ILE A 138 -17.12 5.18 -6.55
N LYS A 139 -17.09 6.29 -5.80
CA LYS A 139 -17.84 7.52 -6.13
C LYS A 139 -17.41 8.15 -7.46
N LYS A 140 -16.16 7.95 -7.88
CA LYS A 140 -15.66 8.36 -9.21
C LYS A 140 -16.01 7.37 -10.33
N GLY A 141 -16.73 6.28 -10.02
CA GLY A 141 -17.11 5.26 -10.98
C GLY A 141 -16.06 4.17 -11.20
N ILE A 142 -15.06 4.05 -10.33
CA ILE A 142 -13.98 3.07 -10.44
C ILE A 142 -14.34 1.83 -9.61
N PRO A 143 -14.59 0.65 -10.23
CA PRO A 143 -14.89 -0.56 -9.50
C PRO A 143 -13.75 -0.92 -8.54
N THR A 144 -14.06 -1.08 -7.26
CA THR A 144 -13.04 -1.33 -6.21
C THR A 144 -13.56 -2.33 -5.19
N LEU A 145 -12.77 -3.36 -4.88
CA LEU A 145 -13.03 -4.31 -3.79
C LEU A 145 -12.42 -3.80 -2.49
N ILE A 146 -13.24 -3.66 -1.45
CA ILE A 146 -12.79 -3.27 -0.12
C ILE A 146 -12.24 -4.48 0.64
N LYS A 147 -11.02 -4.91 0.26
CA LYS A 147 -10.36 -6.12 0.79
C LYS A 147 -8.84 -5.99 0.76
N PHE A 148 -8.17 -6.72 1.66
CA PHE A 148 -6.77 -7.06 1.45
C PHE A 148 -6.62 -8.05 0.30
N PHE A 149 -5.54 -7.90 -0.47
CA PHE A 149 -5.20 -8.88 -1.49
C PHE A 149 -4.49 -10.08 -0.86
N ASN A 150 -5.04 -11.27 -1.09
CA ASN A 150 -4.50 -12.55 -0.67
C ASN A 150 -4.95 -13.64 -1.65
N THR A 151 -4.62 -14.90 -1.37
CA THR A 151 -5.01 -16.04 -2.22
C THR A 151 -6.52 -16.17 -2.36
N ASP A 152 -7.30 -15.85 -1.33
CA ASP A 152 -8.76 -15.95 -1.36
C ASP A 152 -9.37 -14.86 -2.23
N THR A 153 -8.81 -13.64 -2.20
CA THR A 153 -9.20 -12.53 -3.07
C THR A 153 -8.82 -12.78 -4.54
N ALA A 154 -7.82 -13.62 -4.80
CA ALA A 154 -7.34 -13.94 -6.15
C ALA A 154 -8.09 -15.09 -6.84
N ASN A 155 -9.00 -15.77 -6.14
CA ASN A 155 -9.74 -16.95 -6.63
C ASN A 155 -11.01 -16.59 -7.43
#